data_AF-A0A7X7FBB4-F1
#
_entry.id   AF-A0A7X7FBB4-F1
#
_cell.length_a   1.000
_cell.length_b   1.000
_cell.length_c   1.000
_cell.angle_alpha   90.00
_cell.angle_beta   90.00
_cell.angle_gamma   90.00
#
_symmetry.space_group_name_H-M   'P 1'
#
loop_
_entity.id
_entity.type
_entity.pdbx_description
1 polymer ?
#
loop_
_entity_poly.entity_id
_entity_poly.type
_entity_poly.pdbx_seq_one_letter_code
_entity_poly.pdbx_strand_id
1 'polypeptide(L)'
;MEGIEMDHRKALKFSTDRALGLLVLACIGILLWVVDEVLMWDILPDWLESCAVAAVIVAGTLTAFCFAASFMCSAAVAAESLAAGAAGEALPRPRPYSRKIQAGIVALGLLAGLSLYGFHRIDVLRARRAVEASRAEDARKYNKTRDELKARIPDVVQAFTPDMVAEMARRIEPEGEKAIADMLLAIQSSSPGNPAVTLMVKAAPPYAYQIARGHGARRDLAGQVTYLDRTPLIDLPSVWERDTVAAIFKGAELDVPHGRSGAFIDTRRPCAWGLIRHEGDVVGVVMLRSN
;
A
#
# COMPACT_ATOMS: atom_id res chain seq x y z
N MET A 1 -12.07 -66.69 -15.87
CA MET A 1 -11.77 -65.27 -15.57
C MET A 1 -11.17 -64.68 -16.83
N GLU A 2 -12.02 -64.18 -17.72
CA GLU A 2 -11.57 -63.48 -18.93
C GLU A 2 -11.00 -62.14 -18.51
N GLY A 3 -9.68 -61.98 -18.65
CA GLY A 3 -9.02 -60.70 -18.50
C GLY A 3 -9.47 -59.79 -19.63
N ILE A 4 -10.08 -58.66 -19.29
CA ILE A 4 -10.34 -57.58 -20.23
C ILE A 4 -8.97 -57.04 -20.64
N GLU A 5 -8.43 -57.56 -21.74
CA GLU A 5 -7.22 -57.04 -22.36
C GLU A 5 -7.57 -55.69 -22.99
N MET A 6 -7.50 -54.63 -22.18
CA MET A 6 -7.78 -53.28 -22.61
C MET A 6 -6.65 -52.83 -23.53
N ASP A 7 -6.92 -52.84 -24.84
CA ASP A 7 -6.01 -52.39 -25.90
C ASP A 7 -5.41 -51.01 -25.55
N HIS A 8 -4.18 -51.03 -25.00
CA HIS A 8 -3.51 -49.88 -24.39
C HIS A 8 -3.43 -48.69 -25.36
N ARG A 9 -3.43 -48.94 -26.67
CA ARG A 9 -3.45 -47.90 -27.71
C ARG A 9 -4.79 -47.16 -27.79
N LYS A 10 -5.92 -47.86 -27.62
CA LYS A 10 -7.26 -47.23 -27.61
C LYS A 10 -7.46 -46.39 -26.36
N ALA A 11 -7.02 -46.89 -25.20
CA ALA A 11 -7.05 -46.15 -23.95
C ALA A 11 -6.18 -44.88 -24.01
N LEU A 12 -4.96 -44.98 -24.58
CA LEU A 12 -4.06 -43.85 -24.78
C LEU A 12 -4.68 -42.78 -25.68
N LYS A 13 -5.27 -43.18 -26.80
CA LYS A 13 -5.89 -42.24 -27.74
C LYS A 13 -7.09 -41.53 -27.12
N PHE A 14 -7.94 -42.27 -26.41
CA PHE A 14 -9.11 -41.70 -25.74
C PHE A 14 -8.72 -40.71 -24.63
N SER A 15 -7.71 -41.02 -23.81
CA SER A 15 -7.26 -40.10 -22.75
C SER A 15 -6.61 -38.84 -23.34
N THR A 16 -5.81 -38.99 -24.40
CA THR A 16 -5.12 -37.87 -25.06
C THR A 16 -6.12 -36.92 -25.72
N ASP A 17 -7.13 -37.43 -26.44
CA ASP A 17 -8.15 -36.62 -27.10
C ASP A 17 -9.01 -35.85 -26.08
N ARG A 18 -9.36 -36.49 -24.94
CA ARG A 18 -10.08 -35.84 -23.83
C ARG A 18 -9.23 -34.77 -23.14
N ALA A 19 -7.95 -35.05 -22.90
CA ALA A 19 -7.01 -34.10 -22.31
C ALA A 19 -6.85 -32.85 -23.19
N LEU A 20 -6.74 -33.05 -24.51
CA LEU A 20 -6.60 -31.96 -25.46
C LEU A 20 -7.86 -31.10 -25.53
N GLY A 21 -9.04 -31.72 -25.51
CA GLY A 21 -10.33 -31.01 -25.45
C GLY A 21 -10.49 -30.17 -24.19
N LEU A 22 -10.13 -30.72 -23.02
CA LEU A 22 -10.15 -29.98 -21.75
C LEU A 22 -9.15 -28.82 -21.74
N LEU A 23 -7.96 -29.02 -22.30
CA LEU A 23 -6.93 -27.98 -22.38
C LEU A 23 -7.36 -26.82 -23.30
N VAL A 24 -7.97 -27.11 -24.45
CA VAL A 24 -8.53 -26.06 -25.34
C VAL A 24 -9.62 -25.27 -24.62
N LEU A 25 -10.52 -25.95 -23.91
CA LEU A 25 -11.60 -25.30 -23.15
C LEU A 25 -11.04 -24.43 -22.01
N ALA A 26 -10.00 -24.89 -21.33
CA ALA A 26 -9.29 -24.11 -20.33
C ALA A 26 -8.62 -22.85 -20.96
N CYS A 27 -7.94 -22.99 -22.10
CA CYS A 27 -7.36 -21.86 -22.81
C CYS A 27 -8.40 -20.81 -23.22
N ILE A 28 -9.57 -21.23 -23.70
CA ILE A 28 -10.67 -20.31 -24.04
C ILE A 28 -11.18 -19.59 -22.78
N GLY A 29 -11.38 -20.33 -21.68
CA GLY A 29 -11.81 -19.75 -20.40
C GLY A 29 -10.83 -18.71 -19.87
N ILE A 30 -9.52 -18.99 -19.93
CA ILE A 30 -8.46 -18.05 -19.55
C ILE A 30 -8.49 -16.80 -20.41
N LEU A 31 -8.65 -16.95 -21.74
CA LEU A 31 -8.67 -15.81 -22.66
C LEU A 31 -9.87 -14.90 -22.40
N LEU A 32 -11.06 -15.48 -22.16
CA LEU A 32 -12.26 -14.74 -21.77
C LEU A 32 -12.06 -13.99 -20.44
N TRP A 33 -11.46 -14.66 -19.45
CA TRP A 33 -11.15 -14.04 -18.15
C TRP A 33 -10.14 -12.88 -18.28
N VAL A 34 -9.12 -13.03 -19.11
CA VAL A 34 -8.15 -11.95 -19.40
C VAL A 34 -8.83 -10.74 -20.04
N VAL A 35 -9.75 -10.97 -20.98
CA VAL A 35 -10.47 -9.89 -21.66
C VAL A 35 -11.37 -9.12 -20.70
N ASP A 36 -12.11 -9.83 -19.83
CA ASP A 36 -13.00 -9.21 -18.82
C ASP A 36 -12.22 -8.29 -17.85
N GLU A 37 -11.10 -8.79 -17.33
CA GLU A 37 -10.26 -8.08 -16.35
C GLU A 37 -9.54 -6.85 -16.95
N VAL A 38 -9.11 -6.95 -18.21
CA VAL A 38 -8.45 -5.85 -18.94
C VAL A 38 -9.46 -4.76 -19.32
N LEU A 39 -10.66 -5.14 -19.74
CA LEU A 39 -11.71 -4.19 -20.13
C LEU A 39 -12.45 -3.59 -18.92
N MET A 40 -12.17 -4.06 -17.70
CA MET A 40 -12.86 -3.67 -16.46
C MET A 40 -14.38 -3.73 -16.61
N TRP A 41 -14.85 -4.75 -17.30
CA TRP A 41 -16.26 -4.85 -17.62
C TRP A 41 -17.11 -5.26 -16.42
N ASP A 42 -16.49 -5.82 -15.37
CA ASP A 42 -17.14 -6.17 -14.09
C ASP A 42 -18.47 -6.92 -14.33
N ILE A 43 -18.51 -7.74 -15.39
CA ILE A 43 -19.73 -8.43 -15.85
C ILE A 43 -20.08 -9.56 -14.88
N LEU A 44 -19.11 -10.05 -14.12
CA LEU A 44 -19.26 -11.19 -13.24
C LEU A 44 -19.33 -10.75 -11.77
N PRO A 45 -20.47 -10.99 -11.07
CA PRO A 45 -20.57 -10.73 -9.65
C PRO A 45 -19.57 -11.60 -8.84
N ASP A 46 -19.10 -11.08 -7.70
CA ASP A 46 -18.02 -11.66 -6.85
C ASP A 46 -18.13 -13.17 -6.55
N TRP A 47 -19.36 -13.71 -6.45
CA TRP A 47 -19.59 -15.14 -6.23
C TRP A 47 -19.20 -16.00 -7.43
N LEU A 48 -19.28 -15.45 -8.65
CA LEU A 48 -18.93 -16.12 -9.89
C LEU A 48 -17.40 -16.11 -10.11
N GLU A 49 -16.69 -15.11 -9.59
CA GLU A 49 -15.21 -15.11 -9.57
C GLU A 49 -14.68 -16.27 -8.71
N SER A 50 -15.30 -16.52 -7.55
CA SER A 50 -14.96 -17.68 -6.69
C SER A 50 -15.22 -19.03 -7.40
N CYS A 51 -16.34 -19.15 -8.13
CA CYS A 51 -16.64 -20.33 -8.94
C CYS A 51 -15.68 -20.51 -10.12
N ALA A 52 -15.28 -19.41 -10.77
CA ALA A 52 -14.33 -19.42 -11.88
C ALA A 52 -12.93 -19.86 -11.41
N VAL A 53 -12.46 -19.37 -10.26
CA VAL A 53 -11.20 -19.82 -9.65
C VAL A 53 -11.26 -21.31 -9.32
N ALA A 54 -12.34 -21.78 -8.72
CA ALA A 54 -12.53 -23.21 -8.43
C ALA A 54 -12.54 -24.05 -9.73
N ALA A 55 -13.23 -23.59 -10.77
CA ALA A 55 -13.28 -24.27 -12.07
C ALA A 55 -11.90 -24.34 -12.75
N VAL A 56 -11.10 -23.27 -12.67
CA VAL A 56 -9.72 -23.24 -13.19
C VAL A 56 -8.82 -24.21 -12.42
N ILE A 57 -8.93 -24.28 -11.09
CA ILE A 57 -8.17 -25.23 -10.26
C ILE A 57 -8.56 -26.68 -10.59
N VAL A 58 -9.85 -26.97 -10.70
CA VAL A 58 -10.36 -28.31 -11.05
C VAL A 58 -9.93 -28.69 -12.48
N ALA A 59 -10.05 -27.79 -13.45
CA ALA A 59 -9.62 -28.04 -14.82
C ALA A 59 -8.09 -28.21 -14.92
N GLY A 60 -7.32 -27.40 -14.20
CA GLY A 60 -5.86 -27.50 -14.14
C GLY A 60 -5.38 -28.80 -13.51
N THR A 61 -5.98 -29.22 -12.39
CA THR A 61 -5.67 -30.50 -11.74
C THR A 61 -6.03 -31.69 -12.63
N LEU A 62 -7.21 -31.70 -13.26
CA LEU A 62 -7.61 -32.71 -14.23
C LEU A 62 -6.64 -32.78 -15.42
N THR A 63 -6.21 -31.62 -15.94
CA THR A 63 -5.25 -31.55 -17.04
C THR A 63 -3.89 -32.13 -16.64
N ALA A 64 -3.41 -31.84 -15.42
CA ALA A 64 -2.17 -32.40 -14.88
C ALA A 64 -2.26 -33.93 -14.73
N PHE A 65 -3.38 -34.45 -14.22
CA PHE A 65 -3.62 -35.90 -14.13
C PHE A 65 -3.65 -36.57 -15.51
N CYS A 66 -4.32 -35.96 -16.50
CA CYS A 66 -4.32 -36.47 -17.87
C CYS A 66 -2.93 -36.47 -18.50
N PHE A 67 -2.11 -35.43 -18.23
CA PHE A 67 -0.75 -35.35 -18.73
C PHE A 67 0.16 -36.40 -18.10
N ALA A 68 0.04 -36.60 -16.77
CA ALA A 68 0.77 -37.64 -16.05
C ALA A 68 0.40 -39.05 -16.54
N ALA A 69 -0.89 -39.33 -16.76
CA ALA A 69 -1.35 -40.60 -17.31
C ALA A 69 -0.82 -40.83 -18.74
N SER A 70 -0.85 -39.80 -19.58
CA SER A 70 -0.33 -39.88 -20.96
C SER A 70 1.19 -40.10 -20.98
N PHE A 71 1.93 -39.43 -20.09
CA PHE A 71 3.36 -39.63 -19.92
C PHE A 71 3.68 -41.04 -19.43
N MET A 72 2.98 -41.54 -18.42
CA MET A 72 3.16 -42.92 -17.92
C MET A 72 2.88 -43.97 -18.99
N CYS A 73 1.80 -43.82 -19.76
CA CYS A 73 1.52 -44.75 -20.85
C CYS A 73 2.54 -44.64 -22.00
N SER A 74 3.04 -43.43 -22.31
CA SER A 74 4.11 -43.26 -23.30
C SER A 74 5.42 -43.87 -22.82
N ALA A 75 5.73 -43.78 -21.52
CA ALA A 75 6.88 -44.43 -20.91
C ALA A 75 6.73 -45.96 -20.88
N ALA A 76 5.53 -46.48 -20.62
CA ALA A 76 5.23 -47.91 -20.68
C ALA A 76 5.43 -48.45 -22.11
N VAL A 77 4.90 -47.77 -23.13
CA VAL A 77 5.10 -48.14 -24.54
C VAL A 77 6.58 -48.03 -24.94
N ALA A 78 7.31 -47.04 -24.44
CA ALA A 78 8.75 -46.93 -24.66
C ALA A 78 9.51 -48.10 -24.01
N ALA A 79 9.16 -48.47 -22.77
CA ALA A 79 9.75 -49.61 -22.07
C ALA A 79 9.44 -50.94 -22.77
N GLU A 80 8.21 -51.15 -23.23
CA GLU A 80 7.82 -52.30 -24.05
C GLU A 80 8.62 -52.36 -25.35
N SER A 81 8.80 -51.23 -26.03
CA SER A 81 9.60 -51.17 -27.26
C SER A 81 11.09 -51.44 -27.01
N LEU A 82 11.65 -50.99 -25.89
CA LEU A 82 13.04 -51.28 -25.52
C LEU A 82 13.21 -52.77 -25.14
N ALA A 83 12.23 -53.35 -24.44
CA ALA A 83 12.23 -54.77 -24.10
C ALA A 83 12.10 -55.68 -25.33
N ALA A 84 11.22 -55.34 -26.28
CA ALA A 84 11.08 -56.06 -27.55
C ALA A 84 12.36 -55.99 -28.40
N GLY A 85 13.04 -54.84 -28.41
CA GLY A 85 14.35 -54.69 -29.06
C GLY A 85 15.46 -55.51 -28.42
N ALA A 86 15.45 -55.63 -27.09
CA ALA A 86 16.39 -56.48 -26.35
C ALA A 86 16.13 -57.99 -26.57
N ALA A 87 14.88 -58.38 -26.86
CA ALA A 87 14.49 -59.75 -27.20
C ALA A 87 14.80 -60.16 -28.65
N GLY A 88 15.39 -59.28 -29.46
CA GLY A 88 15.80 -59.57 -30.84
C GLY A 88 14.67 -59.46 -31.88
N GLU A 89 13.50 -58.95 -31.50
CA GLU A 89 12.43 -58.68 -32.45
C GLU A 89 12.73 -57.40 -33.27
N ALA A 90 12.44 -57.44 -34.57
CA ALA A 90 12.66 -56.30 -35.46
C ALA A 90 11.75 -55.13 -35.05
N LEU A 91 12.33 -54.12 -34.40
CA LEU A 91 11.59 -52.94 -33.99
C LEU A 91 10.98 -52.22 -35.20
N PRO A 92 9.69 -51.83 -35.17
CA PRO A 92 9.11 -51.03 -36.23
C PRO A 92 9.86 -49.69 -36.33
N ARG A 93 10.39 -49.39 -37.54
CA ARG A 93 11.09 -48.13 -37.80
C ARG A 93 10.21 -46.93 -37.38
N PRO A 94 10.77 -45.93 -36.68
CA PRO A 94 10.00 -44.76 -36.28
C PRO A 94 9.47 -44.07 -37.54
N ARG A 95 8.15 -44.06 -37.70
CA ARG A 95 7.50 -43.26 -38.75
C ARG A 95 7.67 -41.79 -38.34
N PRO A 96 8.17 -40.90 -39.23
CA PRO A 96 8.22 -39.49 -38.93
C PRO A 96 6.80 -38.98 -38.61
N TYR A 97 6.67 -38.18 -37.55
CA TYR A 97 5.41 -37.56 -37.19
C TYR A 97 4.83 -36.80 -38.39
N SER A 98 3.53 -36.95 -38.63
CA SER A 98 2.90 -36.19 -39.72
C SER A 98 2.98 -34.69 -39.44
N ARG A 99 3.12 -33.87 -40.49
CA ARG A 99 3.15 -32.39 -40.37
C ARG A 99 1.98 -31.82 -39.57
N LYS A 100 0.82 -32.48 -39.59
CA LYS A 100 -0.37 -32.10 -38.82
C LYS A 100 -0.17 -32.26 -37.30
N ILE A 101 0.51 -33.33 -36.86
CA ILE A 101 0.80 -33.57 -35.44
C ILE A 101 1.85 -32.57 -34.94
N GLN A 102 2.89 -32.30 -35.75
CA GLN A 102 3.89 -31.30 -35.43
C GLN A 102 3.28 -29.89 -35.30
N ALA A 103 2.41 -29.50 -36.24
CA ALA A 103 1.67 -28.24 -36.17
C ALA A 103 0.77 -28.17 -34.92
N GLY A 104 0.13 -29.28 -34.54
CA GLY A 104 -0.68 -29.37 -33.33
C GLY A 104 0.12 -29.12 -32.04
N ILE A 105 1.31 -29.72 -31.91
CA ILE A 105 2.19 -29.53 -30.75
C ILE A 105 2.66 -28.07 -30.66
N VAL A 106 3.05 -27.46 -31.78
CA VAL A 106 3.46 -26.05 -31.82
C VAL A 106 2.30 -25.13 -31.45
N ALA A 107 1.10 -25.37 -31.98
CA ALA A 107 -0.09 -24.60 -31.63
C ALA A 107 -0.45 -24.72 -30.14
N LEU A 108 -0.32 -25.91 -29.55
CA LEU A 108 -0.53 -26.14 -28.13
C LEU A 108 0.49 -25.36 -27.27
N GLY A 109 1.77 -25.41 -27.64
CA GLY A 109 2.83 -24.67 -26.97
C GLY A 109 2.62 -23.15 -27.04
N LEU A 110 2.18 -22.64 -28.19
CA LEU A 110 1.82 -21.23 -28.36
C LEU A 110 0.62 -20.84 -27.49
N LEU A 111 -0.43 -21.67 -27.45
CA LEU A 111 -1.60 -21.43 -26.59
C LEU A 111 -1.23 -21.39 -25.11
N ALA A 112 -0.41 -22.34 -24.65
CA ALA A 112 0.08 -22.37 -23.28
C ALA A 112 1.00 -21.18 -22.94
N GLY A 113 1.86 -20.77 -23.89
CA GLY A 113 2.71 -19.59 -23.73
C GLY A 113 1.90 -18.30 -23.65
N LEU A 114 0.89 -18.14 -24.52
CA LEU A 114 0.00 -16.98 -24.53
C LEU A 114 -0.87 -16.90 -23.27
N SER A 115 -1.36 -18.04 -22.76
CA SER A 115 -2.14 -18.06 -21.53
C SER A 115 -1.29 -17.68 -20.31
N LEU A 116 -0.08 -18.24 -20.17
CA LEU A 116 0.86 -17.86 -19.10
C LEU A 116 1.26 -16.38 -19.17
N TYR A 117 1.49 -15.85 -20.38
CA TYR A 117 1.74 -14.43 -20.57
C TYR A 117 0.54 -13.57 -20.14
N GLY A 118 -0.67 -13.98 -20.50
CA GLY A 118 -1.92 -13.33 -20.09
C GLY A 118 -2.07 -13.27 -18.56
N PHE A 119 -1.86 -14.40 -17.88
CA PHE A 119 -1.87 -14.48 -16.42
C PHE A 119 -0.86 -13.52 -15.78
N HIS A 120 0.40 -13.55 -16.24
CA HIS A 120 1.43 -12.67 -15.70
C HIS A 120 1.09 -11.19 -15.87
N ARG A 121 0.47 -10.81 -17.00
CA ARG A 121 0.02 -9.44 -17.24
C ARG A 121 -1.10 -9.02 -16.29
N ILE A 122 -2.04 -9.91 -15.99
CA ILE A 122 -3.13 -9.66 -15.03
C ILE A 122 -2.58 -9.48 -13.62
N ASP A 123 -1.66 -10.34 -13.20
CA ASP A 123 -1.04 -10.23 -11.87
C ASP A 123 -0.37 -8.87 -11.68
N VAL A 124 0.35 -8.40 -12.70
CA VAL A 124 0.98 -7.07 -12.69
C VAL A 124 -0.07 -5.95 -12.66
N LEU A 125 -1.19 -6.09 -13.38
CA LEU A 125 -2.26 -5.10 -13.36
C LEU A 125 -2.96 -5.05 -11.98
N ARG A 126 -3.29 -6.20 -11.39
CA ARG A 126 -3.89 -6.30 -10.05
C ARG A 126 -2.95 -5.73 -8.99
N ALA A 127 -1.65 -6.06 -9.08
CA ALA A 127 -0.65 -5.48 -8.17
C ALA A 127 -0.57 -3.95 -8.28
N ARG A 128 -0.62 -3.40 -9.50
CA ARG A 128 -0.65 -1.93 -9.70
C ARG A 128 -1.93 -1.31 -9.14
N ARG A 129 -3.10 -1.88 -9.44
CA ARG A 129 -4.39 -1.39 -8.91
C ARG A 129 -4.42 -1.44 -7.39
N ALA A 130 -3.92 -2.50 -6.77
CA ALA A 130 -3.84 -2.61 -5.30
C ALA A 130 -2.96 -1.51 -4.69
N VAL A 131 -1.81 -1.20 -5.32
CA VAL A 131 -0.93 -0.10 -4.88
C VAL A 131 -1.60 1.26 -5.07
N GLU A 132 -2.28 1.49 -6.19
CA GLU A 132 -2.99 2.74 -6.46
C GLU A 132 -4.18 2.95 -5.50
N ALA A 133 -4.96 1.90 -5.25
CA ALA A 133 -6.05 1.92 -4.28
C ALA A 133 -5.53 2.20 -2.87
N SER A 134 -4.44 1.52 -2.47
CA SER A 134 -3.78 1.76 -1.18
C SER A 134 -3.31 3.21 -1.03
N ARG A 135 -2.67 3.77 -2.06
CA ARG A 135 -2.26 5.19 -2.07
C ARG A 135 -3.44 6.14 -1.97
N ALA A 136 -4.53 5.85 -2.68
CA ALA A 136 -5.74 6.66 -2.64
C ALA A 136 -6.42 6.61 -1.26
N GLU A 137 -6.44 5.44 -0.63
CA GLU A 137 -6.93 5.28 0.75
C GLU A 137 -6.06 6.05 1.75
N ASP A 138 -4.74 5.97 1.62
CA ASP A 138 -3.82 6.69 2.51
C ASP A 138 -3.97 8.20 2.35
N ALA A 139 -4.13 8.69 1.12
CA ALA A 139 -4.42 10.10 0.87
C ALA A 139 -5.77 10.54 1.46
N ARG A 140 -6.81 9.70 1.37
CA ARG A 140 -8.12 9.95 2.00
C ARG A 140 -8.01 10.00 3.52
N LYS A 141 -7.32 9.04 4.13
CA LYS A 141 -7.09 9.01 5.59
C LYS A 141 -6.29 10.23 6.03
N TYR A 142 -5.23 10.57 5.31
CA TYR A 142 -4.42 11.75 5.57
C TYR A 142 -5.25 13.04 5.57
N ASN A 143 -6.02 13.27 4.50
CA ASN A 143 -6.84 14.47 4.37
C ASN A 143 -7.94 14.52 5.44
N LYS A 144 -8.59 13.38 5.71
CA LYS A 144 -9.60 13.29 6.78
C LYS A 144 -9.03 13.67 8.15
N THR A 145 -7.90 13.08 8.55
CA THR A 145 -7.25 13.43 9.83
C THR A 145 -6.83 14.89 9.85
N ARG A 146 -6.29 15.42 8.74
CA ARG A 146 -5.90 16.82 8.63
C ARG A 146 -7.09 17.77 8.80
N ASP A 147 -8.23 17.46 8.18
CA ASP A 147 -9.45 18.25 8.28
C ASP A 147 -10.04 18.19 9.70
N GLU A 148 -10.02 17.02 10.35
CA GLU A 148 -10.41 16.86 11.75
C GLU A 148 -9.53 17.68 12.70
N LEU A 149 -8.21 17.72 12.48
CA LEU A 149 -7.30 18.57 13.25
C LEU A 149 -7.57 20.05 12.98
N LYS A 150 -7.78 20.43 11.71
CA LYS A 150 -8.06 21.81 11.30
C LYS A 150 -9.36 22.34 11.91
N ALA A 151 -10.40 21.52 11.97
CA ALA A 151 -11.68 21.87 12.57
C ALA A 151 -11.57 22.22 14.07
N ARG A 152 -10.57 21.71 14.77
CA ARG A 152 -10.33 21.97 16.20
C ARG A 152 -9.47 23.18 16.49
N ILE A 153 -8.73 23.67 15.49
CA ILE A 153 -7.83 24.81 15.66
C ILE A 153 -8.53 26.03 16.28
N PRO A 154 -9.76 26.42 15.88
CA PRO A 154 -10.46 27.54 16.51
C PRO A 154 -10.63 27.37 18.03
N ASP A 155 -11.09 26.19 18.47
CA ASP A 155 -11.31 25.90 19.89
C ASP A 155 -9.98 25.89 20.66
N VAL A 156 -8.94 25.31 20.06
CA VAL A 156 -7.58 25.29 20.60
C VAL A 156 -7.02 26.70 20.77
N VAL A 157 -7.21 27.58 19.80
CA VAL A 157 -6.77 28.98 19.88
C VAL A 157 -7.56 29.73 20.95
N GLN A 158 -8.87 29.49 21.07
CA GLN A 158 -9.73 30.11 22.09
C GLN A 158 -9.42 29.63 23.52
N ALA A 159 -8.85 28.43 23.67
CA ALA A 159 -8.49 27.90 24.98
C ALA A 159 -7.37 28.69 25.67
N PHE A 160 -6.52 29.39 24.91
CA PHE A 160 -5.46 30.23 25.48
C PHE A 160 -6.07 31.49 26.10
N THR A 161 -5.85 31.66 27.40
CA THR A 161 -6.37 32.82 28.15
C THR A 161 -5.62 34.11 27.75
N PRO A 162 -6.22 35.30 27.93
CA PRO A 162 -5.56 36.57 27.66
C PRO A 162 -4.19 36.72 28.34
N ASP A 163 -4.06 36.21 29.57
CA ASP A 163 -2.78 36.22 30.31
C ASP A 163 -1.73 35.35 29.63
N MET A 164 -2.10 34.13 29.19
CA MET A 164 -1.18 33.26 28.43
C MET A 164 -0.76 33.92 27.11
N VAL A 165 -1.67 34.61 26.44
CA VAL A 165 -1.38 35.32 25.18
C VAL A 165 -0.42 36.50 25.42
N ALA A 166 -0.61 37.26 26.50
CA ALA A 166 0.30 38.32 26.90
C ALA A 166 1.69 37.77 27.28
N GLU A 167 1.76 36.61 27.95
CA GLU A 167 3.02 35.91 28.22
C GLU A 167 3.76 35.51 26.93
N MET A 168 3.03 35.01 25.91
CA MET A 168 3.64 34.72 24.61
C MET A 168 4.19 35.97 23.93
N ALA A 169 3.48 37.10 24.03
CA ALA A 169 3.95 38.39 23.53
C ALA A 169 5.26 38.83 24.22
N ARG A 170 5.40 38.53 25.51
CA ARG A 170 6.60 38.78 26.33
C ARG A 170 7.70 37.70 26.20
N ARG A 171 7.50 36.67 25.36
CA ARG A 171 8.44 35.56 25.10
C ARG A 171 8.55 34.52 26.22
N ILE A 172 7.42 34.19 26.85
CA ILE A 172 7.23 33.13 27.86
C ILE A 172 8.31 33.14 28.96
N GLU A 173 8.06 33.96 29.97
CA GLU A 173 8.87 33.98 31.20
C GLU A 173 8.60 32.74 32.08
N PRO A 174 9.48 32.40 33.02
CA PRO A 174 9.34 31.19 33.85
C PRO A 174 8.01 31.12 34.64
N GLU A 175 7.48 32.27 35.04
CA GLU A 175 6.23 32.36 35.82
C GLU A 175 5.00 31.94 35.00
N GLY A 176 4.97 32.28 33.70
CA GLY A 176 3.90 31.92 32.76
C GLY A 176 4.02 30.50 32.17
N GLU A 177 5.16 29.83 32.38
CA GLU A 177 5.50 28.56 31.73
C GLU A 177 4.51 27.44 32.07
N LYS A 178 4.14 27.33 33.35
CA LYS A 178 3.28 26.25 33.84
C LYS A 178 1.88 26.32 33.22
N ALA A 179 1.29 27.51 33.16
CA ALA A 179 -0.06 27.70 32.64
C ALA A 179 -0.14 27.31 31.15
N ILE A 180 0.87 27.69 30.36
CA ILE A 180 0.96 27.31 28.95
C ILE A 180 1.20 25.80 28.81
N ALA A 181 2.08 25.21 29.61
CA ALA A 181 2.36 23.77 29.57
C ALA A 181 1.11 22.93 29.90
N ASP A 182 0.40 23.29 30.97
CA ASP A 182 -0.84 22.64 31.38
C ASP A 182 -1.90 22.73 30.27
N MET A 183 -2.01 23.88 29.59
CA MET A 183 -2.89 24.05 28.43
C MET A 183 -2.50 23.13 27.26
N LEU A 184 -1.22 23.09 26.88
CA LEU A 184 -0.76 22.22 25.78
C LEU A 184 -1.01 20.73 26.08
N LEU A 185 -0.79 20.31 27.32
CA LEU A 185 -1.05 18.94 27.77
C LEU A 185 -2.56 18.64 27.84
N ALA A 186 -3.37 19.60 28.28
CA ALA A 186 -4.83 19.48 28.29
C ALA A 186 -5.36 19.30 26.87
N ILE A 187 -4.89 20.09 25.91
CA ILE A 187 -5.25 19.95 24.50
C ILE A 187 -4.83 18.58 23.95
N GLN A 188 -3.61 18.13 24.25
CA GLN A 188 -3.12 16.82 23.81
C GLN A 188 -3.95 15.66 24.36
N SER A 189 -4.30 15.68 25.65
CA SER A 189 -5.00 14.60 26.34
C SER A 189 -6.51 14.59 26.09
N SER A 190 -7.12 15.75 25.84
CA SER A 190 -8.55 15.87 25.54
C SER A 190 -8.88 15.70 24.06
N SER A 191 -7.89 15.84 23.17
CA SER A 191 -8.09 15.71 21.74
C SER A 191 -8.12 14.24 21.30
N PRO A 192 -9.19 13.75 20.64
CA PRO A 192 -9.18 12.43 20.02
C PRO A 192 -7.97 12.23 19.11
N GLY A 193 -7.34 11.06 19.20
CA GLY A 193 -6.10 10.72 18.51
C GLY A 193 -4.82 11.17 19.24
N ASN A 194 -4.95 11.87 20.38
CA ASN A 194 -3.85 12.37 21.19
C ASN A 194 -2.75 13.06 20.37
N PRO A 195 -3.09 14.04 19.51
CA PRO A 195 -2.12 14.67 18.62
C PRO A 195 -0.98 15.31 19.41
N ALA A 196 0.23 15.28 18.86
CA ALA A 196 1.32 16.08 19.37
C ALA A 196 0.96 17.57 19.24
N VAL A 197 1.04 18.30 20.36
CA VAL A 197 0.79 19.74 20.41
C VAL A 197 2.12 20.47 20.58
N THR A 198 2.39 21.43 19.72
CA THR A 198 3.59 22.26 19.75
C THR A 198 3.21 23.72 19.59
N LEU A 199 3.89 24.58 20.33
CA LEU A 199 3.75 26.03 20.23
C LEU A 199 5.04 26.63 19.67
N MET A 200 4.95 27.50 18.68
CA MET A 200 6.05 28.34 18.24
C MET A 200 5.79 29.78 18.65
N VAL A 201 6.77 30.42 19.27
CA VAL A 201 6.75 31.85 19.63
C VAL A 201 8.02 32.54 19.12
N LYS A 202 8.01 33.88 19.05
CA LYS A 202 9.22 34.66 18.80
C LYS A 202 10.16 34.56 19.99
N ALA A 203 11.46 34.45 19.73
CA ALA A 203 12.48 34.35 20.76
C ALA A 203 13.26 35.67 20.93
N ALA A 204 14.10 35.74 21.96
CA ALA A 204 15.06 36.81 22.13
C ALA A 204 16.33 36.54 21.29
N PRO A 205 16.98 37.57 20.72
CA PRO A 205 18.27 37.43 20.05
C PRO A 205 19.28 36.66 20.94
N PRO A 206 20.10 35.74 20.38
CA PRO A 206 20.34 35.50 18.97
C PRO A 206 19.33 34.58 18.27
N TYR A 207 18.25 34.15 18.95
CA TYR A 207 17.25 33.23 18.38
C TYR A 207 16.09 33.98 17.74
N ALA A 208 15.63 33.51 16.59
CA ALA A 208 14.46 34.07 15.91
C ALA A 208 13.15 33.50 16.49
N TYR A 209 13.13 32.18 16.72
CA TYR A 209 11.94 31.46 17.18
C TYR A 209 12.28 30.47 18.29
N GLN A 210 11.26 30.07 19.03
CA GLN A 210 11.35 29.02 20.03
C GLN A 210 10.16 28.09 19.87
N ILE A 211 10.43 26.79 19.75
CA ILE A 211 9.42 25.75 19.78
C ILE A 211 9.29 25.26 21.22
N ALA A 212 8.07 25.19 21.73
CA ALA A 212 7.74 24.74 23.07
C ALA A 212 6.77 23.55 23.02
N ARG A 213 6.99 22.58 23.91
CA ARG A 213 6.07 21.45 24.18
C ARG A 213 5.82 21.34 25.67
N GLY A 214 4.57 21.10 26.05
CA GLY A 214 4.21 20.84 27.45
C GLY A 214 4.77 19.51 27.95
N HIS A 215 5.27 19.52 29.18
CA HIS A 215 5.53 18.32 29.97
C HIS A 215 5.17 18.58 31.44
N GLY A 216 4.94 17.51 32.21
CA GLY A 216 4.75 17.63 33.65
C GLY A 216 6.01 18.16 34.34
N ALA A 217 5.90 18.59 35.60
CA ALA A 217 7.02 19.16 36.36
C ALA A 217 8.29 18.29 36.28
N ARG A 218 9.36 18.82 35.68
CA ARG A 218 10.68 18.17 35.55
C ARG A 218 11.74 19.07 36.14
N ARG A 219 12.77 18.50 36.77
CA ARG A 219 13.95 19.26 37.19
C ARG A 219 14.97 19.33 36.07
N ASP A 220 15.46 20.53 35.78
CA ASP A 220 16.58 20.75 34.87
C ASP A 220 17.92 20.40 35.54
N LEU A 221 19.02 20.59 34.80
CA LEU A 221 20.38 20.34 35.30
C LEU A 221 20.79 21.29 36.43
N ALA A 222 20.14 22.45 36.56
CA ALA A 222 20.35 23.42 37.63
C ALA A 222 19.45 23.15 38.86
N GLY A 223 18.60 22.11 38.80
CA GLY A 223 17.66 21.74 39.85
C GLY A 223 16.36 22.55 39.88
N GLN A 224 16.16 23.44 38.90
CA GLN A 224 14.95 24.26 38.74
C GLN A 224 13.83 23.45 38.10
N VAL A 225 12.59 23.72 38.48
CA VAL A 225 11.42 23.03 37.91
C VAL A 225 11.02 23.71 36.61
N THR A 226 10.97 22.94 35.54
CA THR A 226 10.48 23.34 34.22
C THR A 226 9.23 22.54 33.84
N TYR A 227 8.43 23.11 32.96
CA TYR A 227 7.18 22.54 32.43
C TYR A 227 7.14 22.55 30.90
N LEU A 228 8.00 23.31 30.23
CA LEU A 228 8.14 23.33 28.78
C LEU A 228 9.48 22.76 28.33
N ASP A 229 9.43 21.87 27.35
CA ASP A 229 10.59 21.50 26.55
C ASP A 229 10.76 22.57 25.46
N ARG A 230 11.84 23.35 25.58
CA ARG A 230 12.10 24.55 24.79
C ARG A 230 13.24 24.26 23.81
N THR A 231 12.95 24.32 22.52
CA THR A 231 13.95 24.24 21.45
C THR A 231 14.12 25.63 20.81
N PRO A 232 15.16 26.39 21.18
CA PRO A 232 15.45 27.68 20.56
C PRO A 232 16.03 27.47 19.15
N LEU A 233 15.61 28.30 18.21
CA LEU A 233 16.03 28.24 16.81
C LEU A 233 16.69 29.56 16.41
N ILE A 234 17.97 29.50 16.04
CA ILE A 234 18.70 30.67 15.51
C ILE A 234 18.03 31.10 14.20
N ASP A 235 17.71 30.13 13.35
CA ASP A 235 16.94 30.29 12.13
C ASP A 235 16.21 28.98 11.81
N LEU A 236 15.27 28.99 10.88
CA LEU A 236 14.64 27.77 10.37
C LEU A 236 15.52 27.17 9.26
N PRO A 237 15.73 25.84 9.25
CA PRO A 237 16.77 25.21 8.43
C PRO A 237 16.49 25.27 6.93
N SER A 238 15.24 25.43 6.52
CA SER A 238 14.85 25.36 5.11
C SER A 238 14.24 26.69 4.63
N VAL A 239 14.60 27.09 3.41
CA VAL A 239 14.13 28.36 2.80
C VAL A 239 12.61 28.42 2.76
N TRP A 240 11.96 27.34 2.31
CA TRP A 240 10.51 27.29 2.21
C TRP A 240 9.83 27.42 3.58
N GLU A 241 10.39 26.83 4.64
CA GLU A 241 9.84 26.94 5.99
C GLU A 241 10.04 28.34 6.55
N ARG A 242 11.21 28.98 6.30
CA ARG A 242 11.44 30.38 6.65
C ARG A 242 10.39 31.29 6.04
N ASP A 243 10.16 31.16 4.73
CA ASP A 243 9.20 32.01 4.01
C ASP A 243 7.77 31.76 4.51
N THR A 244 7.42 30.50 4.74
CA THR A 244 6.10 30.10 5.24
C THR A 244 5.86 30.63 6.66
N VAL A 245 6.78 30.40 7.59
CA VAL A 245 6.66 30.87 8.98
C VAL A 245 6.67 32.39 9.04
N ALA A 246 7.51 33.07 8.26
CA ALA A 246 7.50 34.53 8.17
C ALA A 246 6.17 35.07 7.66
N ALA A 247 5.55 34.43 6.67
CA ALA A 247 4.22 34.80 6.18
C ALA A 247 3.12 34.51 7.22
N ILE A 248 3.19 33.38 7.92
CA ILE A 248 2.28 33.02 9.02
C ILE A 248 2.33 34.06 10.14
N PHE A 249 3.53 34.49 10.57
CA PHE A 249 3.69 35.53 11.58
C PHE A 249 3.31 36.94 11.09
N LYS A 250 3.20 37.16 9.78
CA LYS A 250 2.55 38.34 9.19
C LYS A 250 1.02 38.21 9.10
N GLY A 251 0.46 37.08 9.53
CA GLY A 251 -0.97 36.81 9.57
C GLY A 251 -1.54 36.15 8.32
N ALA A 252 -0.71 35.65 7.40
CA ALA A 252 -1.19 34.92 6.22
C ALA A 252 -1.73 33.54 6.61
N GLU A 253 -2.94 33.22 6.15
CA GLU A 253 -3.47 31.85 6.18
C GLU A 253 -2.96 31.12 4.94
N LEU A 254 -1.95 30.27 5.16
CA LEU A 254 -1.34 29.48 4.09
C LEU A 254 -1.75 28.02 4.23
N ASP A 255 -1.86 27.34 3.09
CA ASP A 255 -1.88 25.88 3.05
C ASP A 255 -0.53 25.36 2.56
N VAL A 256 0.05 24.42 3.30
CA VAL A 256 1.35 23.81 2.97
C VAL A 256 1.10 22.45 2.32
N PRO A 257 1.63 22.21 1.10
CA PRO A 257 1.48 20.92 0.43
C PRO A 257 2.00 19.74 1.27
N HIS A 258 1.41 18.57 1.06
CA HIS A 258 1.87 17.32 1.66
C HIS A 258 3.33 17.00 1.29
N GLY A 259 4.05 16.33 2.20
CA GLY A 259 5.41 15.85 1.97
C GLY A 259 6.53 16.87 2.26
N ARG A 260 6.21 18.02 2.86
CA ARG A 260 7.19 19.01 3.32
C ARG A 260 7.65 18.65 4.73
N SER A 261 8.96 18.79 4.99
CA SER A 261 9.58 18.49 6.29
C SER A 261 10.44 19.65 6.73
N GLY A 262 10.11 20.24 7.86
CA GLY A 262 10.79 21.36 8.50
C GLY A 262 11.03 21.11 9.99
N ALA A 263 11.65 22.07 10.67
CA ALA A 263 11.88 22.02 12.11
C ALA A 263 10.58 22.15 12.92
N PHE A 264 9.65 22.99 12.44
CA PHE A 264 8.33 23.20 13.02
C PHE A 264 7.25 22.57 12.15
N ILE A 265 7.19 22.89 10.86
CA ILE A 265 6.13 22.40 9.96
C ILE A 265 6.57 21.09 9.30
N ASP A 266 5.88 20.00 9.62
CA ASP A 266 6.09 18.69 8.98
C ASP A 266 4.76 18.10 8.48
N THR A 267 4.52 18.24 7.18
CA THR A 267 3.30 17.77 6.51
C THR A 267 3.41 16.33 6.02
N ARG A 268 4.50 15.60 6.31
CA ARG A 268 4.56 14.14 6.09
C ARG A 268 3.56 13.38 6.94
N ARG A 269 3.16 13.98 8.06
CA ARG A 269 2.04 13.54 8.89
C ARG A 269 0.91 14.57 8.80
N PRO A 270 -0.36 14.17 8.99
CA PRO A 270 -1.46 15.10 9.08
C PRO A 270 -1.19 16.12 10.19
N CYS A 271 -1.21 17.41 9.85
CA CYS A 271 -1.04 18.50 10.79
C CYS A 271 -1.92 19.69 10.42
N ALA A 272 -2.25 20.50 11.43
CA ALA A 272 -2.96 21.75 11.29
C ALA A 272 -2.39 22.75 12.30
N TRP A 273 -2.51 24.04 12.02
CA TRP A 273 -2.00 25.09 12.90
C TRP A 273 -2.97 26.25 13.00
N GLY A 274 -2.89 26.96 14.13
CA GLY A 274 -3.66 28.15 14.45
C GLY A 274 -2.77 29.31 14.85
N LEU A 275 -3.27 30.52 14.63
CA LEU A 275 -2.58 31.75 14.97
C LEU A 275 -3.11 32.29 16.29
N ILE A 276 -2.22 32.53 17.23
CA ILE A 276 -2.52 33.20 18.50
C ILE A 276 -2.14 34.66 18.34
N ARG A 277 -3.10 35.56 18.51
CA ARG A 277 -2.94 37.00 18.27
C ARG A 277 -3.05 37.81 19.56
N HIS A 278 -2.21 38.83 19.67
CA HIS A 278 -2.27 39.85 20.72
C HIS A 278 -2.22 41.22 20.04
N GLU A 279 -3.20 42.09 20.31
CA GLU A 279 -3.26 43.45 19.73
C GLU A 279 -3.15 43.50 18.18
N GLY A 280 -3.60 42.44 17.50
CA GLY A 280 -3.55 42.30 16.04
C GLY A 280 -2.32 41.55 15.50
N ASP A 281 -1.23 41.49 16.27
CA ASP A 281 0.00 40.79 15.92
C ASP A 281 -0.05 39.30 16.27
N VAL A 282 0.55 38.46 15.42
CA VAL A 282 0.72 37.03 15.72
C VAL A 282 1.86 36.87 16.72
N VAL A 283 1.53 36.41 17.93
CA VAL A 283 2.48 36.20 19.03
C VAL A 283 2.86 34.73 19.19
N GLY A 284 2.01 33.82 18.72
CA GLY A 284 2.27 32.39 18.74
C GLY A 284 1.57 31.63 17.62
N VAL A 285 2.13 30.49 17.26
CA VAL A 285 1.54 29.54 16.32
C VAL A 285 1.44 28.19 17.03
N VAL A 286 0.21 27.74 17.26
CA VAL A 286 -0.04 26.41 17.84
C VAL A 286 -0.24 25.42 16.70
N MET A 287 0.43 24.27 16.76
CA MET A 287 0.33 23.20 15.78
C MET A 287 -0.12 21.91 16.46
N LEU A 288 -1.12 21.28 15.85
CA LEU A 288 -1.55 19.92 16.15
C LEU A 288 -1.01 18.99 15.06
N ARG A 289 -0.41 17.87 15.45
CA ARG A 289 0.12 16.88 14.51
C ARG A 289 -0.28 15.47 14.94
N SER A 290 -0.75 14.67 14.01
CA SER A 290 -1.00 13.25 14.27
C SER A 290 0.28 12.54 14.71
N ASN A 291 0.15 11.67 15.71
CA ASN A 291 1.23 10.75 16.11
C ASN A 291 1.45 9.66 15.05
#